data_AF-A0A7W4CNX1-F1
#
_entry.id   AF-A0A7W4CNX1-F1
#
_cell.length_a   1.000
_cell.length_b   1.000
_cell.length_c   1.000
_cell.angle_alpha   90.00
_cell.angle_beta   90.00
_cell.angle_gamma   90.00
#
_symmetry.space_group_name_H-M   'P 1'
#
loop_
_entity.id
_entity.type
_entity.pdbx_description
1 polymer ?
#
loop_
_entity_poly.entity_id
_entity_poly.type
_entity_poly.pdbx_seq_one_letter_code
_entity_poly.pdbx_strand_id
1 'polypeptide(L)' 'MAGTKAGGLKAAATNRAKYGKEFYARIGQKGGRLGRTGGFAANPALAKIAGAKGGRLSKRGPAKAKTVTE' A
#
# COMPACT_ATOMS: atom_id res chain seq x y z
N MET A 1 8.79 6.57 20.72
CA MET A 1 9.68 5.38 20.76
C MET A 1 9.78 4.79 19.36
N ALA A 2 10.96 4.31 19.00
CA ALA A 2 11.14 3.50 17.80
C ALA A 2 10.32 2.21 17.92
N GLY A 3 9.84 1.67 16.79
CA GLY A 3 9.06 0.42 16.75
C GLY A 3 7.60 0.52 17.20
N THR A 4 7.14 1.65 17.77
CA THR A 4 5.72 1.81 18.14
C THR A 4 4.91 2.47 17.04
N LYS A 5 3.60 2.20 17.00
CA LYS A 5 2.66 2.83 16.04
C LYS A 5 2.75 4.36 16.06
N ALA A 6 2.81 4.95 17.26
CA ALA A 6 2.95 6.39 17.44
C ALA A 6 4.29 6.93 16.89
N GLY A 7 5.39 6.18 17.06
CA GLY A 7 6.68 6.52 16.47
C GLY A 7 6.67 6.50 14.95
N GLY A 8 6.05 5.48 14.35
CA GLY A 8 5.91 5.37 12.89
C GLY A 8 5.11 6.52 12.28
N LEU A 9 4.03 6.97 12.94
CA LEU A 9 3.24 8.12 12.50
C LEU A 9 4.05 9.42 12.51
N LYS A 10 4.82 9.66 13.59
CA LYS A 10 5.71 10.83 13.68
C LYS A 10 6.77 10.81 12.59
N ALA A 11 7.41 9.66 12.34
CA ALA A 11 8.39 9.51 11.28
C ALA A 11 7.79 9.77 9.89
N ALA A 12 6.57 9.27 9.63
CA ALA A 12 5.88 9.49 8.36
C ALA A 12 5.52 10.96 8.14
N ALA A 13 5.14 11.68 9.20
CA ALA A 13 4.89 13.13 9.15
C ALA A 13 6.17 13.89 8.81
N THR A 14 7.28 13.59 9.52
CA THR A 14 8.58 14.21 9.26
C THR A 14 9.09 13.95 7.84
N ASN A 15 8.95 12.72 7.34
CA ASN A 15 9.38 12.37 5.97
C ASN A 15 8.56 13.10 4.91
N ARG A 16 7.23 13.22 5.10
CA ARG A 16 6.38 14.01 4.20
C ARG A 16 6.72 15.49 4.21
N ALA A 17 7.03 16.05 5.38
CA ALA A 17 7.43 17.45 5.50
C ALA A 17 8.79 17.72 4.83
N LYS A 18 9.77 16.82 5.02
CA LYS A 18 11.13 16.99 4.48
C LYS A 18 11.24 16.75 2.97
N TYR A 19 10.56 15.73 2.46
CA TYR A 19 10.76 15.24 1.09
C TYR A 19 9.52 15.42 0.19
N GLY A 20 8.45 15.99 0.73
CA GLY A 20 7.21 16.24 0.01
C GLY A 20 6.31 15.01 -0.13
N LYS A 21 5.16 15.22 -0.77
CA LYS A 21 4.12 14.21 -0.95
C LYS A 21 4.58 13.03 -1.82
N GLU A 22 5.48 13.29 -2.77
CA GLU A 22 5.96 12.31 -3.76
C GLU A 22 7.01 11.34 -3.22
N PHE A 23 7.54 11.57 -2.02
CA PHE A 23 8.64 10.78 -1.45
C PHE A 23 8.37 9.26 -1.46
N TYR A 24 7.22 8.84 -0.93
CA TYR A 24 6.84 7.44 -0.87
C TYR A 24 6.51 6.85 -2.25
N ALA A 25 5.92 7.65 -3.15
CA ALA A 25 5.62 7.23 -4.51
C ALA A 25 6.91 6.92 -5.30
N ARG A 26 7.91 7.80 -5.20
CA ARG A 26 9.21 7.62 -5.87
C ARG A 26 9.99 6.42 -5.35
N ILE A 27 10.02 6.21 -4.02
CA ILE A 27 10.67 5.03 -3.41
C ILE A 27 9.98 3.75 -3.87
N GLY A 28 8.64 3.71 -3.84
CA GLY A 28 7.87 2.56 -4.31
C GLY A 28 8.11 2.24 -5.78
N GLN A 29 8.15 3.26 -6.65
CA GLN A 29 8.44 3.09 -8.08
C GLN A 29 9.85 2.53 -8.31
N LYS A 30 10.86 3.08 -7.63
CA LYS A 30 12.25 2.61 -7.74
C LYS A 30 12.38 1.15 -7.28
N GLY A 31 11.77 0.81 -6.14
CA GLY A 31 11.75 -0.56 -5.64
C GLY A 31 11.03 -1.53 -6.57
N GLY A 32 9.88 -1.11 -7.13
CA GLY A 32 9.13 -1.90 -8.11
C GLY A 32 9.92 -2.17 -9.40
N ARG A 33 10.63 -1.16 -9.92
CA ARG A 33 11.47 -1.29 -11.12
C ARG A 33 12.69 -2.21 -10.90
N LEU A 34 13.27 -2.19 -9.70
CA LEU A 34 14.41 -3.05 -9.35
C LEU A 34 13.99 -4.49 -9.00
N GLY A 35 12.72 -4.70 -8.65
CA GLY A 35 12.18 -6.02 -8.35
C GLY A 35 12.16 -6.93 -9.58
N ARG A 36 12.98 -7.98 -9.57
CA ARG A 36 13.09 -8.94 -10.70
C ARG A 36 11.97 -10.01 -10.70
N THR A 37 11.25 -10.16 -9.59
CA THR A 37 10.22 -11.19 -9.40
C THR A 37 8.88 -10.84 -10.02
N GLY A 38 8.75 -9.66 -10.65
CA GLY A 38 7.55 -9.27 -11.39
C GLY A 38 6.33 -8.92 -10.54
N GLY A 39 6.31 -9.20 -9.23
CA GLY A 39 5.25 -8.81 -8.31
C GLY A 39 3.83 -9.10 -8.81
N PHE A 40 2.85 -8.30 -8.39
CA PHE A 40 1.45 -8.43 -8.85
C PHE A 40 1.21 -7.88 -10.26
N ALA A 41 2.16 -7.15 -10.85
CA ALA A 41 2.01 -6.54 -12.17
C ALA A 41 2.45 -7.45 -13.33
N ALA A 42 3.42 -8.36 -13.10
CA ALA A 42 3.93 -9.23 -14.16
C ALA A 42 2.99 -10.39 -14.51
N ASN A 43 2.13 -10.81 -13.58
CA ASN A 43 1.08 -11.78 -13.86
C ASN A 43 -0.27 -11.31 -13.27
N PRO A 44 -1.06 -10.56 -14.06
CA PRO A 44 -2.36 -10.05 -13.63
C PRO A 44 -3.34 -11.15 -13.20
N ALA A 45 -3.27 -12.33 -13.83
CA ALA A 45 -4.13 -13.45 -13.49
C ALA A 45 -3.82 -14.00 -12.08
N LEU A 46 -2.54 -14.18 -11.75
CA LEU A 46 -2.11 -14.61 -10.43
C LEU A 46 -2.48 -13.57 -9.36
N ALA A 47 -2.31 -12.28 -9.66
CA ALA A 47 -2.69 -11.21 -8.75
C ALA A 47 -4.19 -11.21 -8.42
N LYS A 48 -5.02 -11.45 -9.44
CA LYS A 48 -6.47 -11.56 -9.27
C LYS A 48 -6.85 -12.74 -8.36
N ILE A 49 -6.24 -13.91 -8.56
CA ILE A 49 -6.50 -15.11 -7.75
C ILE A 49 -6.08 -14.87 -6.29
N ALA A 50 -4.87 -14.34 -6.08
CA ALA A 50 -4.36 -14.03 -4.74
C ALA A 50 -5.23 -13.00 -4.01
N GLY A 51 -5.65 -11.94 -4.70
CA GLY A 51 -6.55 -10.92 -4.17
C GLY A 51 -7.91 -11.49 -3.78
N ALA A 52 -8.51 -12.32 -4.63
CA ALA A 52 -9.79 -12.97 -4.33
C ALA A 52 -9.70 -13.91 -3.11
N LYS A 53 -8.64 -14.71 -3.02
CA LYS A 53 -8.40 -15.60 -1.88
C LYS A 53 -8.22 -14.81 -0.58
N GLY A 54 -7.41 -13.75 -0.62
CA GLY A 54 -7.20 -12.87 0.53
C GLY A 54 -8.48 -12.15 0.98
N GLY A 55 -9.28 -11.68 0.03
CA GLY A 55 -10.59 -11.08 0.31
C GLY A 55 -11.56 -12.06 0.96
N ARG A 56 -11.63 -13.30 0.49
CA ARG A 56 -12.51 -14.34 1.05
C ARG A 56 -12.10 -14.78 2.46
N LEU A 57 -10.79 -14.77 2.77
CA LEU A 57 -10.27 -15.09 4.10
C LEU A 57 -10.30 -13.90 5.08
N SER A 58 -10.57 -12.69 4.59
CA SER A 58 -10.54 -11.49 5.40
C SER A 58 -11.62 -11.51 6.48
N LYS A 59 -11.23 -11.23 7.72
CA LYS A 59 -12.15 -10.96 8.83
C LYS A 59 -12.67 -9.52 8.83
N ARG A 60 -12.04 -8.64 8.04
CA ARG A 60 -12.51 -7.29 7.79
C ARG A 60 -13.62 -7.44 6.76
N GLY A 61 -14.85 -7.11 7.13
CA GLY A 61 -16.03 -7.23 6.26
C GLY A 61 -15.88 -6.44 4.95
N PRO A 62 -16.87 -6.53 4.05
CA PRO A 62 -16.80 -5.87 2.75
C PRO A 62 -16.57 -4.36 2.90
N ALA A 63 -15.90 -3.77 1.91
CA ALA A 63 -15.69 -2.34 1.87
C ALA A 63 -17.06 -1.63 1.85
N LYS A 64 -17.26 -0.65 2.73
CA LYS A 64 -18.49 0.16 2.72
C LYS A 64 -18.56 0.92 1.40
N ALA A 65 -19.70 0.80 0.71
CA ALA A 65 -19.96 1.61 -0.48
C ALA A 65 -19.89 3.08 -0.11
N LYS A 66 -19.13 3.87 -0.88
CA LYS A 66 -19.12 5.32 -0.72
C LYS A 66 -20.41 5.84 -1.32
N THR A 67 -21.31 6.35 -0.50
CA THR A 67 -22.43 7.17 -0.98
C THR A 67 -21.83 8.42 -1.61
N VAL A 68 -22.04 8.59 -2.91
CA VAL A 68 -21.69 9.82 -3.61
C VAL A 68 -22.69 10.86 -3.12
N THR A 69 -22.24 11.77 -2.25
CA THR A 69 -22.98 12.98 -1.94
C THR A 69 -22.66 13.97 -3.06
N GLU A 70 -23.68 14.29 -3.86
CA GLU A 70 -23.64 15.35 -4.88
C GLU A 70 -23.45 16.73 -4.23
#